data_AF-A0A1P8NDC3-F1
#
_entry.id   AF-A0A1P8NDC3-F1
#
_cell.length_a   1.000
_cell.length_b   1.000
_cell.length_c   1.000
_cell.angle_alpha   90.00
_cell.angle_beta   90.00
_cell.angle_gamma   90.00
#
_symmetry.space_group_name_H-M   'P 1'
#
loop_
_entity.id
_entity.type
_entity.pdbx_description
1 polymer ?
#
loop_
_entity_poly.entity_id
_entity_poly.type
_entity_poly.pdbx_seq_one_letter_code
_entity_poly.pdbx_strand_id
1 'polypeptide(L)' 'MIACMLATAEFIVETPDGEVEFPLTGPVADHLLDHGYANADREPHWHLRWCLDRMEVGEAIDVGDARVHRIAAHS' A
#
# COMPACT_ATOMS: atom_id res chain seq x y z
N MET A 1 -30.22 -8.17 -6.44
CA MET A 1 -28.86 -8.68 -6.67
C MET A 1 -28.11 -7.60 -7.43
N ILE A 2 -27.41 -6.72 -6.72
CA ILE A 2 -26.61 -5.65 -7.33
C ILE A 2 -25.18 -6.18 -7.41
N ALA A 3 -24.72 -6.38 -8.64
CA ALA A 3 -23.30 -6.50 -8.91
C ALA A 3 -22.68 -5.11 -8.69
N CYS A 4 -22.02 -4.92 -7.55
CA CYS A 4 -21.06 -3.83 -7.38
C CYS A 4 -19.68 -4.42 -7.66
N MET A 5 -18.98 -3.81 -8.62
CA MET A 5 -17.62 -4.12 -9.02
C MET A 5 -16.72 -4.23 -7.79
N LEU A 6 -16.16 -5.43 -7.57
CA LEU A 6 -14.98 -5.62 -6.73
C LEU A 6 -13.85 -4.84 -7.41
N ALA A 7 -13.57 -3.62 -6.95
CA ALA A 7 -12.19 -3.15 -7.04
C ALA A 7 -11.41 -4.12 -6.14
N THR A 8 -10.77 -5.12 -6.73
CA THR A 8 -9.94 -6.07 -5.97
C THR A 8 -8.78 -5.25 -5.41
N ALA A 9 -8.83 -4.92 -4.13
CA ALA A 9 -7.73 -4.30 -3.44
C ALA A 9 -6.50 -5.23 -3.52
N GLU A 10 -5.36 -4.67 -3.92
CA GLU A 10 -4.09 -5.40 -3.95
C GLU A 10 -3.31 -5.21 -2.66
N PHE A 11 -3.54 -4.08 -1.98
CA PHE A 11 -2.83 -3.69 -0.77
C PHE A 11 -3.80 -3.22 0.31
N ILE A 12 -3.46 -3.53 1.56
CA ILE A 12 -4.06 -2.93 2.74
C ILE A 12 -2.96 -2.19 3.49
N VAL A 13 -3.19 -0.93 3.84
CA VAL A 13 -2.33 -0.16 4.74
C VAL A 13 -3.03 -0.09 6.09
N GLU A 14 -2.47 -0.76 7.09
CA GLU A 14 -2.87 -0.64 8.49
C GLU A 14 -2.18 0.59 9.07
N THR A 15 -2.97 1.49 9.64
CA THR A 15 -2.52 2.70 10.34
C THR A 15 -3.14 2.76 11.73
N PRO A 16 -2.65 3.63 12.65
CA PRO A 16 -3.30 3.84 13.94
C PRO A 16 -4.78 4.27 13.84
N ASP A 17 -5.16 4.91 12.73
CA ASP A 17 -6.51 5.42 12.49
C ASP A 17 -7.44 4.37 11.83
N GLY A 18 -6.86 3.26 11.35
CA GLY A 18 -7.58 2.16 10.71
C GLY A 18 -6.92 1.63 9.45
N GLU A 19 -7.65 0.78 8.73
CA GLU A 19 -7.19 0.12 7.52
C GLU A 19 -7.68 0.86 6.27
N VAL A 20 -6.81 1.01 5.28
CA VAL A 20 -7.14 1.62 3.98
C VAL A 20 -6.71 0.70 2.85
N GLU A 21 -7.64 0.44 1.94
CA GLU A 21 -7.43 -0.45 0.80
C GLU A 21 -6.96 0.33 -0.43
N PHE A 22 -6.01 -0.26 -1.17
CA PHE A 22 -5.48 0.31 -2.40
C PHE A 22 -5.39 -0.71 -3.52
N PRO A 23 -5.69 -0.29 -4.77
CA PRO A 23 -5.65 -1.19 -5.91
C PRO A 23 -4.23 -1.37 -6.48
N LEU A 24 -3.29 -0.46 -6.20
CA LEU A 24 -1.98 -0.39 -6.87
C LEU A 24 -0.92 0.24 -5.96
N THR A 25 0.36 -0.01 -6.27
CA THR A 25 1.51 0.51 -5.51
C THR A 25 1.70 2.02 -5.57
N GLY A 26 1.29 2.67 -6.65
CA GLY A 26 1.34 4.14 -6.78
C GLY A 26 0.54 4.85 -5.69
N PRO A 27 -0.79 4.62 -5.61
CA PRO A 27 -1.65 5.17 -4.56
C PRO A 27 -1.21 4.83 -3.13
N VAL A 28 -0.65 3.62 -2.90
CA VAL A 28 -0.08 3.26 -1.58
C VAL A 28 1.11 4.17 -1.25
N ALA A 29 2.05 4.32 -2.19
CA ALA A 29 3.22 5.16 -1.99
C ALA A 29 2.85 6.64 -1.79
N ASP A 30 1.89 7.14 -2.57
CA ASP A 30 1.34 8.49 -2.40
C ASP A 30 0.76 8.66 -0.98
N HIS A 31 -0.10 7.72 -0.55
CA HIS A 31 -0.70 7.76 0.78
C HIS A 31 0.33 7.77 1.91
N LEU A 32 1.34 6.89 1.83
CA LEU A 32 2.39 6.77 2.83
C LEU A 32 3.22 8.05 2.97
N LEU A 33 3.48 8.74 1.86
CA LEU A 33 4.23 9.99 1.85
C LEU A 33 3.38 11.19 2.30
N ASP A 34 2.15 11.29 1.79
CA ASP A 34 1.23 12.39 2.09
C ASP A 34 0.84 12.44 3.58
N HIS A 35 0.77 11.28 4.24
CA HIS A 35 0.44 11.17 5.66
C HIS A 35 1.68 11.08 6.57
N GLY A 36 2.89 11.15 6.00
CA GLY A 36 4.14 11.21 6.75
C GLY A 36 4.63 9.88 7.35
N TYR A 37 4.03 8.75 6.95
CA TYR A 37 4.52 7.41 7.31
C TYR A 37 5.85 7.09 6.65
N ALA A 38 6.04 7.58 5.41
CA ALA A 38 7.31 7.55 4.69
C ALA A 38 7.87 8.98 4.55
N ASN A 39 9.20 9.08 4.46
CA ASN A 39 9.88 10.36 4.25
C ASN A 39 10.57 10.36 2.87
N ALA A 40 10.08 11.21 1.96
CA ALA A 40 10.61 11.33 0.59
C ALA A 40 12.11 11.67 0.50
N ASP A 41 12.65 12.37 1.51
CA ASP A 41 14.07 12.76 1.55
C ASP A 41 14.98 11.57 1.89
N ARG A 42 14.43 10.54 2.58
CA ARG A 42 15.14 9.31 2.95
C ARG A 42 14.84 8.18 1.98
N GLU A 43 13.58 8.02 1.63
CA GLU A 43 13.06 7.01 0.72
C GLU A 43 12.21 7.70 -0.35
N PRO A 44 12.80 8.00 -1.52
CA PRO A 44 12.08 8.68 -2.57
C PRO A 44 10.94 7.82 -3.10
N HIS A 45 9.92 8.48 -3.64
CA HIS A 45 8.68 7.85 -4.15
C HIS A 45 8.91 6.60 -5.00
N TRP A 46 9.87 6.67 -5.94
CA TRP A 46 10.19 5.54 -6.82
C TRP A 46 10.76 4.33 -6.07
N HIS A 47 11.50 4.54 -4.98
CA HIS A 47 12.07 3.47 -4.17
C HIS A 47 10.98 2.77 -3.37
N LEU A 48 10.06 3.54 -2.77
CA LEU A 48 8.93 2.99 -2.04
C LEU A 48 8.03 2.14 -2.95
N ARG A 49 7.72 2.63 -4.16
CA ARG A 49 6.98 1.86 -5.17
C ARG A 49 7.72 0.59 -5.57
N TRP A 50 9.03 0.67 -5.78
CA TRP A 50 9.85 -0.49 -6.12
C TRP A 50 9.84 -1.56 -5.01
N CYS A 51 9.86 -1.15 -3.74
CA CYS A 51 9.70 -2.09 -2.61
C CYS A 51 8.33 -2.77 -2.65
N LEU A 52 7.25 -1.99 -2.82
CA LEU A 52 5.87 -2.50 -2.85
C LEU A 52 5.60 -3.45 -4.02
N ASP A 53 6.12 -3.15 -5.22
CA ASP A 53 5.92 -3.98 -6.42
C ASP A 53 6.51 -5.39 -6.24
N ARG A 54 7.56 -5.50 -5.41
CA ARG A 54 8.31 -6.72 -5.16
C ARG A 54 7.78 -7.54 -3.99
N MET A 55 6.81 -7.03 -3.25
CA MET A 55 6.18 -7.79 -2.17
C MET A 55 5.53 -9.05 -2.73
N GLU A 56 5.63 -10.17 -2.02
CA GLU A 56 4.87 -11.37 -2.33
C GLU A 56 3.44 -11.27 -1.77
N VAL A 57 2.47 -11.98 -2.37
CA VAL A 57 1.11 -12.01 -1.82
C VAL A 57 1.15 -12.72 -0.45
N GLY A 58 0.59 -12.08 0.57
CA GLY A 58 0.68 -12.49 1.97
C GLY A 58 1.87 -11.89 2.72
N GLU A 59 2.74 -11.13 2.04
CA GLU A 59 3.83 -10.39 2.69
C GLU A 59 3.32 -9.08 3.30
N ALA A 60 3.97 -8.68 4.40
CA ALA A 60 3.75 -7.40 5.04
C ALA A 60 5.08 -6.69 5.31
N ILE A 61 5.13 -5.38 5.08
CA ILE A 61 6.28 -4.53 5.38
C ILE A 61 5.87 -3.37 6.29
N ASP A 62 6.74 -2.98 7.20
CA ASP A 62 6.53 -1.82 8.08
C ASP A 62 7.15 -0.57 7.43
N VAL A 63 6.39 0.52 7.38
CA VAL A 63 6.78 1.82 6.83
C VAL A 63 6.42 2.91 7.84
N GLY A 64 7.41 3.29 8.66
CA GLY A 64 7.18 4.18 9.79
C GLY A 64 6.21 3.53 10.79
N ASP A 65 5.10 4.23 11.07
CA ASP A 65 4.01 3.74 11.93
C ASP A 65 2.89 3.01 11.16
N ALA A 66 3.03 2.85 9.84
CA ALA A 66 2.08 2.10 9.01
C ALA A 66 2.63 0.70 8.67
N ARG A 67 1.73 -0.26 8.46
CA ARG A 67 2.06 -1.60 7.98
C ARG A 67 1.32 -1.88 6.69
N VAL A 68 2.05 -2.21 5.63
CA VAL A 68 1.48 -2.48 4.31
C VAL A 68 1.44 -3.99 4.09
N HIS A 69 0.30 -4.51 3.71
CA HIS A 69 0.08 -5.91 3.35
C HIS A 69 -0.24 -6.02 1.87
N ARG A 70 0.37 -6.98 1.17
CA ARG A 70 -0.05 -7.33 -0.19
C ARG A 70 -1.03 -8.50 -0.13
N ILE A 71 -2.28 -8.26 -0.49
CA ILE A 71 -3.38 -9.24 -0.36
C ILE A 71 -3.78 -9.87 -1.70
N ALA A 72 -3.37 -9.28 -2.82
CA ALA A 72 -3.60 -9.86 -4.15
C ALA A 72 -2.43 -9.59 -5.10
N ALA A 73 -2.33 -10.43 -6.13
CA ALA A 73 -1.41 -10.22 -7.25
C ALA A 73 -2.08 -9.30 -8.27
N HIS A 74 -1.26 -8.47 -8.92
CA HIS A 74 -1.73 -7.68 -10.05
C HIS A 74 -2.17 -8.65 -11.17
N SER A 75 -3.44 -8.56 -11.56
CA SER A 75 -4.09 -9.47 -12.53
C SER A 75 -3.85 -9.06 -13.97
#